data_AF-A0A098EBQ9-F1
#
_entry.id   AF-A0A098EBQ9-F1
#
_cell.length_a   1.000
_cell.length_b   1.000
_cell.length_c   1.000
_cell.angle_alpha   90.00
_cell.angle_beta   90.00
_cell.angle_gamma   90.00
#
_symmetry.space_group_name_H-M   'P 1'
#
loop_
_entity.id
_entity.type
_entity.pdbx_description
1 polymer ?
#
loop_
_entity_poly.entity_id
_entity_poly.type
_entity_poly.pdbx_seq_one_letter_code
_entity_poly.pdbx_strand_id
1 'polypeptide(L)'
;MIDDIEKCKLKRDQLCDNERRLKEQTTIKEGKRKGDANILSALEECGRKIKSIDREINNIKKPHKEEFKKLQKWEKESNRIQGKEHVYVADVELDQLMTCFRMSFANLCIFFLSQCLNNEKMELQTLIQSFFMLSGTITETENERTIKLTRNEKEPEMMEKLALGLNALNSFNINNINGKKYLFQLSGNN
;
A
#
# COMPACT_ATOMS: atom_id res chain seq x y z
N MET A 1 -38.35 -15.72 -9.32
CA MET A 1 -38.51 -14.53 -8.43
C MET A 1 -37.20 -13.76 -8.25
N ILE A 2 -36.13 -14.37 -7.71
CA ILE A 2 -34.83 -13.69 -7.56
C ILE A 2 -34.21 -13.39 -8.94
N ASP A 3 -34.20 -14.38 -9.83
CA ASP A 3 -33.74 -14.24 -11.22
C ASP A 3 -34.51 -13.17 -12.02
N ASP A 4 -35.80 -13.01 -11.73
CA ASP A 4 -36.64 -12.01 -12.40
C ASP A 4 -36.29 -10.60 -11.92
N ILE A 5 -36.07 -10.43 -10.61
CA ILE A 5 -35.57 -9.17 -10.04
C ILE A 5 -34.16 -8.86 -10.56
N GLU A 6 -33.31 -9.85 -10.72
CA GLU A 6 -31.94 -9.70 -11.22
C GLU A 6 -31.91 -9.29 -12.70
N LYS A 7 -32.76 -9.91 -13.54
CA LYS A 7 -33.00 -9.47 -14.92
C LYS A 7 -33.54 -8.04 -15.00
N CYS A 8 -34.47 -7.65 -14.12
CA CYS A 8 -34.97 -6.28 -14.03
C CYS A 8 -33.86 -5.30 -13.60
N LYS A 9 -33.02 -5.66 -12.63
CA LYS A 9 -31.87 -4.84 -12.19
C LYS A 9 -30.86 -4.63 -13.33
N LEU A 10 -30.50 -5.69 -14.06
CA LEU A 10 -29.56 -5.61 -15.18
C LEU A 10 -30.08 -4.66 -16.28
N LYS A 11 -31.37 -4.78 -16.64
CA LYS A 11 -32.02 -3.88 -17.61
C LYS A 11 -32.06 -2.42 -17.11
N ARG A 12 -32.30 -2.23 -15.81
CA ARG A 12 -32.30 -0.90 -15.19
C ARG A 12 -30.92 -0.26 -15.25
N ASP A 13 -29.87 -1.01 -14.94
CA ASP A 13 -28.51 -0.49 -14.90
C ASP A 13 -28.02 -0.10 -16.30
N GLN A 14 -28.35 -0.89 -17.33
CA GLN A 14 -28.13 -0.52 -18.74
C GLN A 14 -28.84 0.80 -19.14
N LEU A 15 -30.06 1.03 -18.64
CA LEU A 15 -30.79 2.28 -18.87
C LEU A 15 -30.20 3.44 -18.08
N CYS A 16 -29.69 3.23 -16.86
CA CYS A 16 -28.97 4.25 -16.09
C CYS A 16 -27.68 4.69 -16.79
N ASP A 17 -26.93 3.75 -17.39
CA ASP A 17 -25.73 4.07 -18.16
C ASP A 17 -26.07 4.89 -19.42
N ASN A 18 -27.15 4.52 -20.11
CA ASN A 18 -27.65 5.30 -21.25
C ASN A 18 -28.13 6.69 -20.83
N GLU A 19 -28.84 6.80 -19.70
CA GLU A 19 -29.27 8.08 -19.13
C GLU A 19 -28.06 8.97 -18.79
N ARG A 20 -26.98 8.40 -18.25
CA ARG A 20 -25.74 9.10 -17.93
C ARG A 20 -25.07 9.66 -19.19
N ARG A 21 -24.92 8.84 -20.24
CA ARG A 21 -24.37 9.29 -21.53
C ARG A 21 -25.17 10.42 -22.16
N LEU A 22 -26.50 10.34 -22.09
CA LEU A 22 -27.38 11.41 -22.58
C LEU A 22 -27.26 12.68 -21.72
N LYS A 23 -27.07 12.57 -20.40
CA LYS A 23 -26.86 13.72 -19.51
C LYS A 23 -25.54 14.44 -19.80
N GLU A 24 -24.48 13.72 -20.15
CA GLU A 24 -23.17 14.28 -20.53
C GLU A 24 -23.24 15.15 -21.80
N GLN A 25 -24.21 14.89 -22.68
CA GLN A 25 -24.47 15.67 -23.90
C GLN A 25 -25.38 16.89 -23.67
N THR A 26 -25.81 17.14 -22.44
CA THR A 26 -26.70 18.27 -22.09
C THR A 26 -26.02 19.23 -21.12
N THR A 27 -26.46 20.49 -21.11
CA THR A 27 -25.98 21.50 -20.17
C THR A 27 -27.11 21.97 -19.26
N ILE A 28 -26.82 22.21 -17.99
CA ILE A 28 -27.78 22.82 -17.05
C ILE A 28 -27.58 24.34 -17.08
N LYS A 29 -28.65 25.08 -17.43
CA LYS A 29 -28.70 26.55 -17.31
C LYS A 29 -29.95 26.92 -16.52
N GLU A 30 -29.79 27.70 -15.45
CA GLU A 30 -30.90 28.16 -14.57
C GLU A 30 -31.78 27.02 -14.04
N GLY A 31 -31.15 25.92 -13.60
CA GLY A 31 -31.85 24.76 -13.03
C GLY A 31 -32.61 23.89 -14.05
N LYS A 32 -32.59 24.22 -15.35
CA LYS A 32 -33.19 23.42 -16.43
C LYS A 32 -32.11 22.85 -17.34
N ARG A 33 -32.28 21.59 -17.76
CA ARG A 33 -31.42 20.96 -18.78
C ARG A 33 -31.77 21.52 -20.16
N LYS A 34 -30.76 22.01 -20.88
CA LYS A 34 -30.83 22.51 -22.26
C LYS A 34 -29.92 21.64 -23.13
N GLY A 35 -30.38 21.30 -24.33
CA GLY A 35 -29.70 20.44 -25.30
C GLY A 35 -30.57 20.26 -26.55
N ASP A 36 -30.15 19.39 -27.46
CA ASP A 36 -30.97 19.00 -28.62
C ASP A 36 -32.32 18.43 -28.17
N ALA A 37 -33.40 18.79 -28.84
CA ALA A 37 -34.75 18.33 -28.58
C ALA A 37 -34.84 16.80 -28.62
N ASN A 38 -34.07 16.16 -29.51
CA ASN A 38 -33.99 14.70 -29.62
C ASN A 38 -33.37 14.06 -28.35
N ILE A 39 -32.30 14.66 -27.81
CA ILE A 39 -31.61 14.18 -26.61
C ILE A 39 -32.49 14.38 -25.36
N LEU A 40 -33.20 15.51 -25.27
CA LEU A 40 -34.13 15.79 -24.18
C LEU A 40 -35.32 14.81 -24.18
N SER A 41 -35.88 14.52 -25.35
CA SER A 41 -36.95 13.52 -25.48
C SER A 41 -36.49 12.11 -25.11
N ALA A 42 -35.28 11.73 -25.55
CA ALA A 42 -34.67 10.44 -25.20
C ALA A 42 -34.39 10.31 -23.69
N LEU A 43 -33.99 11.39 -23.01
CA LEU A 43 -33.81 11.43 -21.55
C LEU A 43 -35.14 11.20 -20.81
N GLU A 44 -36.22 11.85 -21.25
CA GLU A 44 -37.54 11.65 -20.65
C GLU A 44 -38.08 10.23 -20.86
N GLU A 45 -37.85 9.65 -22.03
CA GLU A 45 -38.21 8.26 -22.30
C GLU A 45 -37.39 7.29 -21.45
N CYS A 46 -36.08 7.52 -21.32
CA CYS A 46 -35.20 6.72 -20.47
C CYS A 46 -35.64 6.77 -19.01
N GLY A 47 -35.95 7.97 -18.49
CA GLY A 47 -36.47 8.15 -17.14
C GLY A 47 -37.82 7.46 -16.91
N ARG A 48 -38.71 7.44 -17.91
CA ARG A 48 -39.98 6.69 -17.86
C ARG A 48 -39.74 5.18 -17.81
N LYS A 49 -38.81 4.65 -18.61
CA LYS A 49 -38.45 3.22 -18.62
C LYS A 49 -37.84 2.79 -17.28
N ILE A 50 -36.92 3.58 -16.72
CA ILE A 50 -36.34 3.33 -15.39
C ILE A 50 -37.44 3.26 -14.32
N LYS A 51 -38.35 4.25 -14.28
CA LYS A 51 -39.48 4.25 -13.33
C LYS A 51 -40.42 3.06 -13.50
N SER A 52 -40.63 2.59 -14.72
CA SER A 52 -41.44 1.41 -14.99
C SER A 52 -40.80 0.15 -14.39
N ILE A 53 -39.50 -0.03 -14.60
CA ILE A 53 -38.76 -1.17 -14.05
C ILE A 53 -38.71 -1.10 -12.52
N ASP A 54 -38.53 0.08 -11.93
CA ASP A 54 -38.57 0.25 -10.48
C ASP A 54 -39.93 -0.15 -9.88
N ARG A 55 -41.03 0.14 -10.58
CA ARG A 55 -42.38 -0.29 -10.18
C ARG A 55 -42.54 -1.81 -10.28
N GLU A 56 -42.02 -2.41 -11.35
CA GLU A 56 -42.03 -3.86 -11.55
C GLU A 56 -41.26 -4.58 -10.42
N ILE A 57 -40.04 -4.12 -10.13
CA ILE A 57 -39.23 -4.64 -9.00
C ILE A 57 -39.99 -4.49 -7.68
N ASN A 58 -40.64 -3.35 -7.44
CA ASN A 58 -41.40 -3.13 -6.21
C ASN A 58 -42.64 -4.03 -6.12
N ASN A 59 -43.33 -4.29 -7.24
CA ASN A 59 -44.48 -5.19 -7.28
C ASN A 59 -44.05 -6.64 -6.96
N ILE A 60 -42.89 -7.08 -7.44
CA ILE A 60 -42.34 -8.40 -7.12
C ILE A 60 -41.91 -8.48 -5.64
N LYS A 61 -41.38 -7.39 -5.08
CA LYS A 61 -40.94 -7.34 -3.66
C LYS A 61 -42.10 -7.20 -2.67
N LYS A 62 -43.20 -6.54 -3.03
CA LYS A 62 -44.33 -6.22 -2.16
C LYS A 62 -44.94 -7.45 -1.43
N PRO A 63 -45.19 -8.60 -2.09
CA PRO A 63 -45.70 -9.79 -1.41
C PRO A 63 -44.71 -10.40 -0.41
N HIS A 64 -43.40 -10.20 -0.61
CA HIS A 64 -42.33 -10.81 0.20
C HIS A 64 -41.56 -9.77 1.04
N LYS A 65 -42.21 -8.67 1.42
CA LYS A 65 -41.55 -7.49 2.01
C LYS A 65 -40.71 -7.80 3.25
N GLU A 66 -41.18 -8.67 4.15
CA GLU A 66 -40.46 -9.02 5.37
C GLU A 66 -39.26 -9.97 5.10
N GLU A 67 -39.38 -10.87 4.12
CA GLU A 67 -38.29 -11.75 3.70
C GLU A 67 -37.16 -10.94 3.05
N PHE A 68 -37.50 -9.96 2.19
CA PHE A 68 -36.51 -9.05 1.61
C PHE A 68 -35.82 -8.16 2.63
N LYS A 69 -36.53 -7.72 3.68
CA LYS A 69 -35.89 -6.97 4.79
C LYS A 69 -34.88 -7.83 5.54
N LYS A 70 -35.21 -9.10 5.82
CA LYS A 70 -34.28 -10.04 6.44
C LYS A 70 -33.07 -10.30 5.55
N LEU A 71 -33.29 -10.55 4.25
CA LEU A 71 -32.25 -10.73 3.25
C LEU A 71 -31.27 -9.54 3.22
N GLN A 72 -31.79 -8.30 3.16
CA GLN A 72 -30.94 -7.10 3.17
C GLN A 72 -30.12 -6.94 4.45
N LYS A 73 -30.67 -7.34 5.61
CA LYS A 73 -29.92 -7.34 6.87
C LYS A 73 -28.78 -8.34 6.82
N TRP A 74 -29.05 -9.55 6.34
CA TRP A 74 -28.04 -10.61 6.22
C TRP A 74 -26.98 -10.28 5.18
N GLU A 75 -27.35 -9.68 4.05
CA GLU A 75 -26.43 -9.21 3.01
C GLU A 75 -25.49 -8.12 3.56
N LYS A 76 -26.01 -7.14 4.30
CA LYS A 76 -25.17 -6.13 4.98
C LYS A 76 -24.21 -6.75 5.99
N GLU A 77 -24.69 -7.71 6.76
CA GLU A 77 -23.87 -8.38 7.77
C GLU A 77 -22.78 -9.26 7.12
N SER A 78 -23.11 -9.97 6.05
CA SER A 78 -22.17 -10.74 5.24
C SER A 78 -21.09 -9.84 4.64
N ASN A 79 -21.48 -8.72 4.04
CA ASN A 79 -20.53 -7.74 3.49
C ASN A 79 -19.63 -7.14 4.58
N ARG A 80 -20.17 -6.90 5.79
CA ARG A 80 -19.40 -6.42 6.94
C ARG A 80 -18.36 -7.45 7.40
N ILE A 81 -18.69 -8.74 7.37
CA ILE A 81 -17.79 -9.83 7.79
C ILE A 81 -16.72 -10.09 6.72
N GLN A 82 -17.11 -10.20 5.45
CA GLN A 82 -16.17 -10.37 4.32
C GLN A 82 -15.19 -9.20 4.21
N GLY A 83 -15.66 -7.97 4.44
CA GLY A 83 -14.79 -6.79 4.43
C GLY A 83 -13.74 -6.79 5.56
N LYS A 84 -13.95 -7.56 6.63
CA LYS A 84 -12.98 -7.69 7.72
C LYS A 84 -11.93 -8.76 7.47
N GLU A 85 -12.29 -9.83 6.77
CA GLU A 85 -11.37 -10.94 6.46
C GLU A 85 -10.15 -10.46 5.65
N HIS A 86 -10.38 -9.60 4.65
CA HIS A 86 -9.29 -8.99 3.87
C HIS A 86 -8.38 -8.04 4.66
N VAL A 87 -8.93 -7.34 5.66
CA VAL A 87 -8.13 -6.44 6.52
C VAL A 87 -7.24 -7.24 7.45
N TYR A 88 -7.75 -8.32 8.04
CA TYR A 88 -6.98 -9.18 8.94
C TYR A 88 -5.84 -9.92 8.21
N VAL A 89 -6.06 -10.39 6.98
CA VAL A 89 -4.99 -11.05 6.21
C VAL A 89 -3.88 -10.06 5.87
N ALA A 90 -4.22 -8.85 5.43
CA ALA A 90 -3.23 -7.82 5.14
C ALA A 90 -2.40 -7.42 6.39
N ASP A 91 -3.04 -7.25 7.54
CA ASP A 91 -2.35 -6.93 8.80
C ASP A 91 -1.42 -8.08 9.24
N VAL A 92 -1.86 -9.33 9.12
CA VAL A 92 -1.05 -10.51 9.49
C VAL A 92 0.15 -10.68 8.56
N GLU A 93 -0.02 -10.50 7.25
CA GLU A 93 1.07 -10.58 6.28
C GLU A 93 2.12 -9.48 6.53
N LEU A 94 1.66 -8.26 6.84
CA LEU A 94 2.54 -7.15 7.21
C LEU A 94 3.30 -7.44 8.51
N ASP A 95 2.65 -7.98 9.53
CA ASP A 95 3.31 -8.35 10.79
C ASP A 95 4.33 -9.49 10.60
N GLN A 96 4.02 -10.48 9.76
CA GLN A 96 4.96 -11.54 9.39
C GLN A 96 6.18 -10.98 8.65
N LEU A 97 5.96 -10.06 7.70
CA LEU A 97 7.04 -9.41 6.97
C LEU A 97 7.93 -8.59 7.91
N MET A 98 7.33 -7.81 8.82
CA MET A 98 8.06 -7.05 9.82
C MET A 98 8.83 -7.94 10.79
N THR A 99 8.27 -9.09 11.16
CA THR A 99 8.94 -10.07 12.01
C THR A 99 10.15 -10.67 11.30
N CYS A 100 10.00 -11.08 10.04
CA CYS A 100 11.10 -11.58 9.20
C CYS A 100 12.20 -10.53 9.05
N PHE A 101 11.84 -9.27 8.80
CA PHE A 101 12.78 -8.16 8.70
C PHE A 101 13.55 -7.95 10.01
N ARG A 102 12.85 -7.88 11.16
CA ARG A 102 13.46 -7.71 12.48
C ARG A 102 14.43 -8.84 12.81
N MET A 103 14.05 -10.09 12.55
CA MET A 103 14.92 -11.25 12.77
C MET A 103 16.15 -11.23 11.86
N SER A 104 15.97 -10.92 10.58
CA SER A 104 17.07 -10.81 9.61
C SER A 104 18.04 -9.71 10.01
N PHE A 105 17.53 -8.54 10.39
CA PHE A 105 18.33 -7.42 10.86
C PHE A 105 19.10 -7.75 12.15
N ALA A 106 18.46 -8.40 13.13
CA ALA A 106 19.12 -8.83 14.35
C ALA A 106 20.27 -9.82 14.05
N ASN A 107 20.03 -10.78 13.15
CA ASN A 107 21.07 -11.72 12.71
C ASN A 107 22.24 -11.01 12.01
N LEU A 108 21.96 -10.01 11.16
CA LEU A 108 23.01 -9.20 10.53
C LEU A 108 23.81 -8.41 11.57
N CYS A 109 23.16 -7.87 12.61
CA CYS A 109 23.84 -7.17 13.69
C CYS A 109 24.73 -8.12 14.50
N ILE A 110 24.25 -9.33 14.82
CA ILE A 110 25.04 -10.36 15.50
C ILE A 110 26.23 -10.79 14.64
N PHE A 111 26.02 -10.95 13.33
CA PHE A 111 27.08 -11.24 12.38
C PHE A 111 28.13 -10.12 12.37
N PHE A 112 27.70 -8.87 12.29
CA PHE A 112 28.59 -7.70 12.32
C PHE A 112 29.40 -7.65 13.64
N LEU A 113 28.76 -7.84 14.79
CA LEU A 113 29.44 -7.87 16.09
C LEU A 113 30.47 -9.01 16.16
N SER A 114 30.10 -10.20 15.72
CA SER A 114 30.98 -11.38 15.79
C SER A 114 32.15 -11.33 14.81
N GLN A 115 31.92 -10.92 13.57
CA GLN A 115 32.93 -10.98 12.50
C GLN A 115 33.72 -9.68 12.33
N CYS A 116 33.10 -8.53 12.61
CA CYS A 116 33.73 -7.22 12.36
C CYS A 116 34.22 -6.56 13.65
N LEU A 117 33.62 -6.87 14.80
CA LEU A 117 33.96 -6.23 16.09
C LEU A 117 34.52 -7.22 17.11
N ASN A 118 35.23 -8.27 16.68
CA ASN A 118 35.92 -9.23 17.55
C ASN A 118 35.02 -9.84 18.66
N ASN A 119 33.77 -10.17 18.32
CA ASN A 119 32.80 -10.77 19.25
C ASN A 119 32.43 -9.87 20.45
N GLU A 120 32.44 -8.55 20.23
CA GLU A 120 31.95 -7.56 21.19
C GLU A 120 30.50 -7.87 21.60
N LYS A 121 30.24 -7.88 22.90
CA LYS A 121 28.89 -8.01 23.44
C LYS A 121 28.32 -6.62 23.64
N MET A 122 27.44 -6.22 22.73
CA MET A 122 26.79 -4.92 22.76
C MET A 122 25.28 -5.07 22.59
N GLU A 123 24.51 -4.25 23.29
CA GLU A 123 23.07 -4.17 23.06
C GLU A 123 22.78 -3.57 21.69
N LEU A 124 21.72 -4.05 21.03
CA LEU A 124 21.33 -3.57 19.70
C LEU A 124 21.07 -2.06 19.69
N GLN A 125 20.53 -1.51 20.79
CA GLN A 125 20.30 -0.08 20.92
C GLN A 125 21.61 0.71 20.87
N THR A 126 22.62 0.31 21.62
CA THR A 126 23.95 0.95 21.61
C THR A 126 24.60 0.82 20.24
N LEU A 127 24.49 -0.34 19.57
CA LEU A 127 25.01 -0.53 18.22
C LEU A 127 24.38 0.45 17.23
N ILE A 128 23.06 0.62 17.28
CA ILE A 128 22.34 1.54 16.42
C ILE A 128 22.76 2.98 16.69
N GLN A 129 22.78 3.40 17.96
CA GLN A 129 23.08 4.79 18.33
C GLN A 129 24.53 5.18 18.07
N SER A 130 25.48 4.29 18.38
CA SER A 130 26.91 4.59 18.24
C SER A 130 27.41 4.46 16.79
N PHE A 131 26.86 3.54 15.98
CA PHE A 131 27.36 3.29 14.62
C PHE A 131 26.36 3.58 13.51
N PHE A 132 25.13 3.06 13.58
CA PHE A 132 24.18 3.18 12.46
C PHE A 132 23.55 4.57 12.34
N MET A 133 23.52 5.34 13.43
CA MET A 133 23.06 6.73 13.43
C MET A 133 24.18 7.73 13.11
N LEU A 134 25.40 7.27 12.82
CA LEU A 134 26.46 8.16 12.39
C LEU A 134 26.08 8.81 11.05
N SER A 135 26.27 10.13 10.99
CA SER A 135 26.18 10.86 9.73
C SER A 135 27.26 10.36 8.77
N GLY A 136 26.99 10.39 7.47
CA GLY A 136 27.98 9.99 6.49
C GLY A 136 27.66 10.55 5.11
N THR A 137 28.65 10.48 4.24
CA THR A 137 28.51 10.83 2.82
C THR A 137 28.71 9.60 1.96
N ILE A 138 27.95 9.52 0.88
CA ILE A 138 28.07 8.45 -0.10
C ILE A 138 28.58 9.08 -1.38
N THR A 139 29.71 8.59 -1.86
CA THR A 139 30.29 8.96 -3.15
C THR A 139 30.27 7.74 -4.05
N GLU A 140 29.71 7.89 -5.24
CA GLU A 140 29.57 6.80 -6.21
C GLU A 140 30.36 7.14 -7.48
N THR A 141 31.20 6.20 -7.91
CA THR A 141 31.94 6.26 -9.17
C THR A 141 31.42 5.19 -10.13
N GLU A 142 32.04 5.05 -11.30
CA GLU A 142 31.66 4.01 -12.27
C GLU A 142 31.86 2.60 -11.70
N ASN A 143 32.90 2.38 -10.89
CA ASN A 143 33.30 1.06 -10.42
C ASN A 143 33.13 0.85 -8.90
N GLU A 144 33.05 1.91 -8.11
CA GLU A 144 33.07 1.83 -6.65
C GLU A 144 32.03 2.73 -6.00
N ARG A 145 31.50 2.28 -4.87
CA ARG A 145 30.63 3.06 -3.99
C ARG A 145 31.30 3.19 -2.64
N THR A 146 31.76 4.39 -2.34
CA THR A 146 32.48 4.70 -1.11
C THR A 146 31.54 5.35 -0.11
N ILE A 147 31.39 4.73 1.05
CA ILE A 147 30.61 5.19 2.19
C ILE A 147 31.58 5.74 3.23
N LYS A 148 31.54 7.05 3.46
CA LYS A 148 32.36 7.74 4.46
C LYS A 148 31.51 8.10 5.66
N LEU A 149 31.75 7.48 6.80
CA LEU A 149 31.05 7.75 8.06
C LEU A 149 31.79 8.82 8.86
N THR A 150 31.06 9.78 9.41
CA THR A 150 31.62 10.84 10.26
C THR A 150 31.95 10.30 11.64
N ARG A 151 33.18 10.54 12.11
CA ARG A 151 33.58 10.16 13.48
C ARG A 151 32.75 10.90 14.52
N ASN A 152 32.38 10.17 15.57
CA ASN A 152 31.86 10.76 16.80
C ASN A 152 33.01 10.99 17.79
N GLU A 153 33.44 12.24 17.96
CA GLU A 153 34.54 12.60 18.87
C GLU A 153 34.23 12.31 20.35
N LYS A 154 32.96 12.16 20.72
CA LYS A 154 32.56 11.86 22.10
C LYS A 154 32.78 10.41 22.51
N GLU A 155 32.97 9.51 21.55
CA GLU A 155 33.13 8.06 21.78
C GLU A 155 34.37 7.50 21.04
N PRO A 156 35.59 7.97 21.38
CA PRO A 156 36.80 7.63 20.62
C PRO A 156 37.09 6.12 20.59
N GLU A 157 36.94 5.42 21.71
CA GLU A 157 37.15 3.96 21.79
C GLU A 157 36.20 3.19 20.85
N MET A 158 34.95 3.64 20.74
CA MET A 158 33.95 3.02 19.86
C MET A 158 34.27 3.30 18.40
N MET A 159 34.81 4.48 18.07
CA MET A 159 35.25 4.83 16.72
C MET A 159 36.48 4.04 16.27
N GLU A 160 37.39 3.70 17.19
CA GLU A 160 38.51 2.80 16.88
C GLU A 160 38.02 1.39 16.56
N LYS A 161 37.11 0.85 17.38
CA LYS A 161 36.46 -0.44 17.11
C LYS A 161 35.72 -0.42 15.76
N LEU A 162 34.96 0.64 15.49
CA LEU A 162 34.28 0.81 14.22
C LEU A 162 35.28 0.83 13.06
N ALA A 163 36.40 1.56 13.16
CA ALA A 163 37.42 1.58 12.11
C ALA A 163 37.97 0.18 11.80
N LEU A 164 38.22 -0.65 12.82
CA LEU A 164 38.60 -2.05 12.63
C LEU A 164 37.48 -2.84 11.95
N GLY A 165 36.23 -2.64 12.36
CA GLY A 165 35.08 -3.30 11.76
C GLY A 165 34.82 -2.91 10.31
N LEU A 166 35.04 -1.65 9.94
CA LEU A 166 34.94 -1.21 8.54
C LEU A 166 36.05 -1.84 7.68
N ASN A 167 37.26 -1.99 8.23
CA ASN A 167 38.34 -2.70 7.54
C ASN A 167 38.01 -4.18 7.33
N ALA A 168 37.39 -4.83 8.32
CA ALA A 168 36.89 -6.20 8.17
C ALA A 168 35.79 -6.28 7.10
N LEU A 169 34.84 -5.35 7.08
CA LEU A 169 33.81 -5.30 6.03
C LEU A 169 34.39 -5.12 4.62
N ASN A 170 35.41 -4.26 4.48
CA ASN A 170 36.11 -4.08 3.20
C ASN A 170 36.79 -5.36 2.72
N SER A 171 37.23 -6.23 3.64
CA SER A 171 37.85 -7.51 3.31
C SER A 171 36.87 -8.52 2.68
N PHE A 172 35.57 -8.36 2.91
CA PHE A 172 34.54 -9.22 2.31
C PHE A 172 34.29 -8.94 0.82
N ASN A 173 34.90 -7.89 0.26
CA ASN A 173 34.77 -7.53 -1.16
C ASN A 173 33.31 -7.47 -1.64
N ILE A 174 32.47 -6.79 -0.84
CA ILE A 174 31.03 -6.70 -1.08
C ILE A 174 30.79 -5.93 -2.39
N ASN A 175 30.02 -6.53 -3.29
CA ASN A 175 29.64 -5.93 -4.57
C ASN A 175 28.14 -5.67 -4.62
N ASN A 176 27.74 -4.59 -5.27
CA ASN A 176 26.34 -4.32 -5.61
C ASN A 176 25.88 -5.26 -6.74
N ILE A 177 24.56 -5.33 -6.96
CA ILE A 177 23.91 -6.04 -8.07
C ILE A 177 24.48 -5.59 -9.44
N ASN A 178 24.91 -4.33 -9.54
CA ASN A 178 25.54 -3.76 -10.73
C ASN A 178 27.06 -4.00 -10.82
N GLY A 179 27.63 -4.85 -9.95
CA GLY A 179 29.06 -5.18 -9.93
C GLY A 179 29.97 -4.14 -9.27
N LYS A 180 29.43 -2.99 -8.82
CA LYS A 180 30.22 -1.96 -8.14
C LYS A 180 30.67 -2.41 -6.75
N LYS A 181 31.94 -2.18 -6.42
CA LYS A 181 32.51 -2.55 -5.11
C LYS A 181 32.13 -1.55 -4.02
N TYR A 182 31.72 -2.04 -2.85
CA TYR A 182 31.52 -1.21 -1.67
C TYR A 182 32.83 -1.00 -0.91
N LEU A 183 33.11 0.26 -0.57
CA LEU A 183 34.22 0.64 0.29
C LEU A 183 33.71 1.47 1.47
N PHE A 184 34.06 1.08 2.67
CA PHE A 184 33.67 1.74 3.91
C PHE A 184 34.89 2.45 4.51
N GLN A 185 34.72 3.72 4.86
CA GLN A 185 35.78 4.54 5.44
C GLN A 185 35.20 5.38 6.57
N LEU A 186 36.06 5.69 7.55
CA LEU A 186 35.74 6.61 8.63
C LEU A 186 36.39 7.95 8.32
N SER A 187 35.64 9.05 8.35
CA SER A 187 36.16 10.38 8.04
C SER A 187 37.00 10.86 9.22
N GLY A 188 38.31 10.85 9.04
CA GLY A 188 39.27 11.33 10.01
C GLY A 188 40.60 10.62 9.83
N ASN A 189 41.56 11.33 9.25
CA ASN A 189 43.01 11.29 9.51
C ASN A 189 43.62 12.18 8.43
N ASN A 190 43.84 13.45 8.77
CA ASN A 190 45.15 14.04 8.50
C ASN A 190 45.95 13.87 9.79
#